data_AF-A0A1X0DBU2-F1
#
_entry.id   AF-A0A1X0DBU2-F1
#
_cell.length_a   1.000
_cell.length_b   1.000
_cell.length_c   1.000
_cell.angle_alpha   90.00
_cell.angle_beta   90.00
_cell.angle_gamma   90.00
#
_symmetry.space_group_name_H-M   'P 1'
#
loop_
_entity.id
_entity.type
_entity.pdbx_description
1 polymer ?
#
loop_
_entity_poly.entity_id
_entity_poly.type
_entity_poly.pdbx_seq_one_letter_code
_entity_poly.pdbx_strand_id
1 'polypeptide(L)'
;MTESRPPSPPFTLETATQKVQAAEDAWNTRDPERVSLAYTPDSHWRNRGEHIVGRDQIVAFLTRKWQRELDYALRKSLWDFHDNRIAVRFQYECHDHTGQWHRSYGNELWEFTPSGLMARREASINDVPIDESERRYFGPRPASERGQDIPLW
;
A
#
# COMPACT_ATOMS: atom_id res chain seq x y z
N MET A 1 -5.45 13.32 -22.93
CA MET A 1 -4.82 14.05 -21.81
C MET A 1 -3.90 13.06 -21.12
N THR A 2 -2.62 13.38 -20.97
CA THR A 2 -1.64 12.52 -20.27
C THR A 2 -2.04 12.39 -18.80
N GLU A 3 -2.29 11.17 -18.34
CA GLU A 3 -2.67 10.86 -16.96
C GLU A 3 -1.55 11.29 -16.00
N SER A 4 -1.88 12.12 -15.01
CA SER A 4 -0.95 12.61 -13.99
C SER A 4 -1.54 12.43 -12.59
N ARG A 5 -0.67 12.17 -11.63
CA ARG A 5 -1.06 11.89 -10.24
C ARG A 5 -0.08 12.55 -9.27
N PRO A 6 -0.23 13.86 -9.00
CA PRO A 6 0.61 14.53 -8.02
C PRO A 6 0.43 13.94 -6.61
N PRO A 7 1.43 14.05 -5.71
CA PRO A 7 2.75 14.66 -5.92
C PRO A 7 3.62 13.88 -6.92
N SER A 8 4.38 14.59 -7.74
CA SER A 8 5.32 14.03 -8.72
C SER A 8 6.76 14.19 -8.25
N PRO A 9 7.68 13.30 -8.65
CA PRO A 9 9.09 13.42 -8.32
C PRO A 9 9.77 14.61 -9.04
N PRO A 10 10.93 15.10 -8.54
CA PRO A 10 11.65 14.64 -7.36
C PRO A 10 10.90 14.94 -6.05
N PHE A 11 10.90 13.99 -5.13
CA PHE A 11 10.19 14.14 -3.86
C PHE A 11 10.98 14.95 -2.83
N THR A 12 10.23 15.68 -2.01
CA THR A 12 10.63 16.25 -0.73
C THR A 12 10.05 15.41 0.41
N LEU A 13 10.49 15.62 1.65
CA LEU A 13 9.91 14.92 2.80
C LEU A 13 8.39 15.10 2.89
N GLU A 14 7.92 16.33 2.67
CA GLU A 14 6.49 16.66 2.67
C GLU A 14 5.74 15.90 1.57
N THR A 15 6.21 15.97 0.33
CA THR A 15 5.52 15.34 -0.81
C THR A 15 5.61 13.82 -0.80
N ALA A 16 6.72 13.25 -0.31
CA ALA A 16 6.85 11.81 -0.08
C ALA A 16 5.85 11.34 1.00
N THR A 17 5.73 12.07 2.11
CA THR A 17 4.76 11.76 3.18
C THR A 17 3.32 11.82 2.65
N GLN A 18 2.98 12.86 1.88
CA GLN A 18 1.68 12.97 1.20
C GLN A 18 1.44 11.80 0.24
N LYS A 19 2.47 11.37 -0.51
CA LYS A 19 2.38 10.24 -1.44
C LYS A 19 2.09 8.92 -0.70
N VAL A 20 2.78 8.68 0.42
CA VAL A 20 2.57 7.51 1.28
C VAL A 20 1.15 7.50 1.86
N GLN A 21 0.68 8.63 2.40
CA GLN A 21 -0.68 8.73 2.95
C GLN A 21 -1.75 8.55 1.86
N ALA A 22 -1.57 9.14 0.67
CA ALA A 22 -2.50 8.95 -0.44
C ALA A 22 -2.58 7.49 -0.91
N ALA A 23 -1.45 6.78 -0.89
CA ALA A 23 -1.42 5.34 -1.16
C ALA A 23 -2.12 4.53 -0.06
N GLU A 24 -1.90 4.85 1.22
CA GLU A 24 -2.63 4.22 2.33
C GLU A 24 -4.14 4.40 2.20
N ASP A 25 -4.59 5.64 1.96
CA ASP A 25 -6.01 5.98 1.79
C ASP A 25 -6.63 5.18 0.63
N ALA A 26 -5.94 5.11 -0.51
CA ALA A 26 -6.40 4.35 -1.66
C ALA A 26 -6.52 2.85 -1.35
N TRP A 27 -5.51 2.23 -0.73
CA TRP A 27 -5.55 0.81 -0.39
C TRP A 27 -6.62 0.47 0.65
N ASN A 28 -6.92 1.38 1.59
CA ASN A 28 -8.01 1.19 2.57
C ASN A 28 -9.43 1.24 1.94
N THR A 29 -9.58 1.76 0.70
CA THR A 29 -10.84 1.64 -0.02
C THR A 29 -11.16 0.20 -0.41
N ARG A 30 -10.14 -0.66 -0.54
CA ARG A 30 -10.26 -2.04 -1.02
C ARG A 30 -10.94 -2.14 -2.39
N ASP A 31 -10.77 -1.11 -3.22
CA ASP A 31 -11.29 -1.01 -4.59
C ASP A 31 -10.13 -1.28 -5.58
N PRO A 32 -10.12 -2.44 -6.26
CA PRO A 32 -9.06 -2.83 -7.19
C PRO A 32 -8.82 -1.82 -8.31
N GLU A 33 -9.92 -1.32 -8.90
CA GLU A 33 -9.87 -0.39 -10.03
C GLU A 33 -9.29 0.93 -9.57
N ARG A 34 -9.83 1.51 -8.48
CA ARG A 34 -9.36 2.78 -7.92
C ARG A 34 -7.89 2.75 -7.52
N VAL A 35 -7.43 1.64 -6.96
CA VAL A 35 -6.01 1.47 -6.58
C VAL A 35 -5.12 1.32 -7.81
N SER A 36 -5.56 0.59 -8.84
CA SER A 36 -4.78 0.39 -10.08
C SER A 36 -4.42 1.70 -10.79
N LEU A 37 -5.26 2.74 -10.66
CA LEU A 37 -5.03 4.07 -11.25
C LEU A 37 -3.84 4.84 -10.64
N ALA A 38 -3.18 4.31 -9.61
CA ALA A 38 -1.93 4.87 -9.09
C ALA A 38 -0.67 4.37 -9.84
N TYR A 39 -0.82 3.37 -10.69
CA TYR A 39 0.27 2.66 -11.37
C TYR A 39 0.27 2.99 -12.85
N THR A 40 1.42 2.89 -13.54
CA THR A 40 1.43 3.01 -15.01
C THR A 40 0.68 1.83 -15.66
N PRO A 41 0.18 1.98 -16.91
CA PRO A 41 -0.47 0.87 -17.64
C PRO A 41 0.39 -0.40 -17.74
N ASP A 42 1.72 -0.23 -17.76
CA ASP A 42 2.76 -1.26 -17.87
C ASP A 42 3.53 -1.50 -16.55
N SER A 43 2.98 -1.08 -15.41
CA SER A 43 3.68 -1.14 -14.11
C SER A 43 4.15 -2.55 -13.76
N HIS A 44 5.37 -2.67 -13.22
CA HIS A 44 5.96 -3.94 -12.82
C HIS A 44 5.93 -4.12 -11.32
N TRP A 45 5.29 -5.20 -10.84
CA TRP A 45 5.29 -5.55 -9.43
C TRP A 45 5.98 -6.88 -9.15
N ARG A 46 6.61 -6.92 -7.97
CA ARG A 46 6.80 -8.16 -7.21
C ARG A 46 6.06 -8.02 -5.90
N ASN A 47 5.08 -8.88 -5.64
CA ASN A 47 4.38 -8.93 -4.37
C ASN A 47 4.59 -10.31 -3.73
N ARG A 48 5.38 -10.37 -2.65
CA ARG A 48 5.91 -11.63 -2.10
C ARG A 48 6.68 -12.39 -3.19
N GLY A 49 6.19 -13.56 -3.59
CA GLY A 49 6.74 -14.36 -4.69
C GLY A 49 6.00 -14.24 -6.03
N GLU A 50 4.97 -13.39 -6.13
CA GLU A 50 4.17 -13.21 -7.34
C GLU A 50 4.68 -12.03 -8.19
N HIS A 51 4.81 -12.23 -9.50
CA HIS A 51 5.13 -11.19 -10.47
C HIS A 51 3.87 -10.76 -11.22
N ILE A 52 3.64 -9.46 -11.31
CA ILE A 52 2.42 -8.87 -11.86
C ILE A 52 2.84 -7.73 -12.80
N VAL A 53 2.31 -7.72 -14.03
CA VAL A 53 2.67 -6.72 -15.05
C VAL A 53 1.42 -6.05 -15.60
N GLY A 54 1.34 -4.74 -15.43
CA GLY A 54 0.29 -3.88 -15.94
C GLY A 54 -0.98 -3.82 -15.09
N ARG A 55 -1.82 -2.82 -15.36
CA ARG A 55 -3.02 -2.50 -14.56
C ARG A 55 -4.01 -3.67 -14.48
N ASP A 56 -4.26 -4.36 -15.58
CA ASP A 56 -5.22 -5.47 -15.60
C ASP A 56 -4.83 -6.59 -14.63
N GLN A 57 -3.53 -6.94 -14.59
CA GLN A 57 -3.04 -7.95 -13.65
C GLN A 57 -3.03 -7.43 -12.20
N ILE A 58 -2.76 -6.13 -12.01
CA ILE A 58 -2.87 -5.48 -10.70
C ILE A 58 -4.31 -5.56 -10.18
N VAL A 59 -5.31 -5.23 -11.00
CA VAL A 59 -6.74 -5.34 -10.66
C VAL A 59 -7.06 -6.79 -10.29
N ALA A 60 -6.67 -7.76 -11.12
CA ALA A 60 -6.91 -9.17 -10.84
C ALA A 60 -6.27 -9.63 -9.51
N PHE A 61 -5.04 -9.20 -9.23
CA PHE A 61 -4.35 -9.48 -7.97
C PHE A 61 -5.09 -8.88 -6.76
N LEU A 62 -5.44 -7.60 -6.84
CA LEU A 62 -6.13 -6.88 -5.76
C LEU A 62 -7.52 -7.45 -5.48
N THR A 63 -8.25 -7.85 -6.51
CA THR A 63 -9.53 -8.56 -6.37
C THR A 63 -9.36 -9.85 -5.58
N ARG A 64 -8.39 -10.70 -5.93
CA ARG A 64 -8.10 -11.92 -5.16
C ARG A 64 -7.65 -11.62 -3.74
N LYS A 65 -6.85 -10.56 -3.55
CA LYS A 65 -6.35 -10.14 -2.24
C LYS A 65 -7.51 -9.86 -1.28
N TRP A 66 -8.44 -8.99 -1.66
CA TRP A 66 -9.53 -8.56 -0.77
C TRP A 66 -10.74 -9.49 -0.73
N GLN A 67 -10.78 -10.51 -1.61
CA GLN A 67 -11.65 -11.66 -1.38
C GLN A 67 -11.19 -12.50 -0.18
N ARG A 68 -9.87 -12.61 0.05
CA ARG A 68 -9.28 -13.42 1.12
C ARG A 68 -9.06 -12.63 2.41
N GLU A 69 -8.58 -11.40 2.31
CA GLU A 69 -8.16 -10.57 3.43
C GLU A 69 -9.30 -9.64 3.87
N LEU A 70 -10.19 -10.19 4.71
CA LEU A 70 -11.40 -9.53 5.17
C LEU A 70 -11.11 -8.49 6.26
N ASP A 71 -11.98 -7.47 6.35
CA ASP A 71 -11.82 -6.33 7.26
C ASP A 71 -10.44 -5.68 7.26
N TYR A 72 -9.80 -5.72 6.09
CA TYR A 72 -8.47 -5.15 5.84
C TYR A 72 -8.38 -3.69 6.29
N ALA A 73 -7.45 -3.42 7.22
CA ALA A 73 -7.12 -2.08 7.71
C ALA A 73 -5.60 -1.87 7.67
N LEU A 74 -5.16 -0.90 6.88
CA LEU A 74 -3.75 -0.65 6.56
C LEU A 74 -3.25 0.64 7.22
N ARG A 75 -1.98 0.59 7.65
CA ARG A 75 -1.14 1.73 8.00
C ARG A 75 0.18 1.65 7.23
N LYS A 76 0.58 2.75 6.61
CA LYS A 76 1.87 2.96 5.95
C LYS A 76 2.63 4.07 6.69
N SER A 77 3.95 3.97 6.64
CA SER A 77 4.88 4.96 7.16
C SER A 77 6.06 5.10 6.21
N LEU A 78 6.44 6.34 5.93
CA LEU A 78 7.62 6.65 5.12
C LEU A 78 8.86 6.16 5.86
N TRP A 79 9.72 5.39 5.19
CA TRP A 79 11.03 5.00 5.72
C TRP A 79 12.12 5.93 5.23
N ASP A 80 12.19 6.13 3.91
CA ASP A 80 13.15 7.01 3.25
C ASP A 80 12.65 7.36 1.84
N PHE A 81 13.24 8.37 1.21
CA PHE A 81 12.98 8.73 -0.18
C PHE A 81 14.23 9.30 -0.85
N HIS A 82 14.35 9.09 -2.16
CA HIS A 82 15.42 9.67 -2.96
C HIS A 82 14.93 9.88 -4.39
N ASP A 83 14.97 11.14 -4.85
CA ASP A 83 14.54 11.54 -6.19
C ASP A 83 13.13 11.01 -6.52
N ASN A 84 13.03 9.99 -7.39
CA ASN A 84 11.77 9.38 -7.81
C ASN A 84 11.41 8.08 -7.09
N ARG A 85 12.11 7.76 -5.99
CA ARG A 85 11.91 6.53 -5.22
C ARG A 85 11.47 6.81 -3.79
N ILE A 86 10.61 5.93 -3.27
CA ILE A 86 10.13 5.97 -1.89
C ILE A 86 10.24 4.56 -1.30
N ALA A 87 10.85 4.45 -0.12
CA ALA A 87 10.83 3.25 0.71
C ALA A 87 9.79 3.40 1.81
N VAL A 88 8.97 2.37 2.01
CA VAL A 88 7.81 2.41 2.91
C VAL A 88 7.80 1.19 3.81
N ARG A 89 7.51 1.40 5.10
CA ARG A 89 7.08 0.34 6.01
C ARG A 89 5.56 0.36 6.09
N PHE A 90 4.94 -0.79 6.23
CA PHE A 90 3.51 -0.86 6.46
C PHE A 90 3.12 -2.05 7.33
N GLN A 91 1.97 -1.91 7.97
CA GLN A 91 1.28 -2.98 8.67
C GLN A 91 -0.17 -2.98 8.24
N TYR A 92 -0.76 -4.15 8.05
CA TYR A 92 -2.21 -4.26 7.93
C TYR A 92 -2.75 -5.41 8.77
N GLU A 93 -3.97 -5.23 9.25
CA GLU A 93 -4.71 -6.26 9.97
C GLU A 93 -5.90 -6.70 9.12
N CYS A 94 -6.14 -8.00 9.08
CA CYS A 94 -7.27 -8.62 8.40
C CYS A 94 -7.57 -9.98 9.05
N HIS A 95 -8.72 -10.56 8.75
CA HIS A 95 -9.00 -11.96 9.05
C HIS A 95 -9.34 -12.73 7.77
N ASP A 96 -9.24 -14.06 7.84
CA ASP A 96 -9.71 -14.94 6.77
C ASP A 96 -11.15 -15.42 7.01
N HIS A 97 -11.65 -16.27 6.11
CA HIS A 97 -13.00 -16.85 6.22
C HIS A 97 -13.19 -17.79 7.42
N THR A 98 -12.11 -18.24 8.08
CA THR A 98 -12.19 -19.06 9.30
C THR A 98 -12.30 -18.19 10.56
N GLY A 99 -12.09 -16.88 10.43
CA GLY A 99 -12.06 -15.93 11.54
C GLY A 99 -10.67 -15.74 12.16
N GLN A 100 -9.62 -16.38 11.63
CA GLN A 100 -8.26 -16.17 12.11
C GLN A 100 -7.76 -14.78 11.72
N TRP A 101 -7.48 -13.93 12.72
CA TRP A 101 -6.88 -12.62 12.52
C TRP A 101 -5.37 -12.73 12.28
N HIS A 102 -4.86 -11.84 11.44
CA HIS A 102 -3.45 -11.71 11.14
C HIS A 102 -3.04 -10.23 11.18
N ARG A 103 -1.84 -9.97 11.70
CA ARG A 103 -1.11 -8.73 11.43
C ARG A 103 0.00 -9.01 10.45
N SER A 104 -0.06 -8.35 9.31
CA SER A 104 0.92 -8.48 8.24
C SER A 104 1.90 -7.32 8.31
N TYR A 105 3.19 -7.63 8.35
CA TYR A 105 4.28 -6.65 8.36
C TYR A 105 4.92 -6.61 7.00
N GLY A 106 5.10 -5.42 6.43
CA GLY A 106 5.61 -5.27 5.09
C GLY A 106 6.60 -4.14 4.90
N ASN A 107 7.52 -4.37 3.97
CA ASN A 107 8.34 -3.33 3.36
C ASN A 107 8.00 -3.28 1.88
N GLU A 108 7.84 -2.07 1.37
CA GLU A 108 7.71 -1.86 -0.07
C GLU A 108 8.54 -0.71 -0.60
N LEU A 109 9.06 -0.91 -1.80
CA LEU A 109 9.91 0.02 -2.54
C LEU A 109 9.16 0.45 -3.80
N TRP A 110 9.06 1.75 -4.01
CA TRP A 110 8.30 2.36 -5.10
C TRP A 110 9.23 3.17 -5.99
N GLU A 111 9.02 3.08 -7.30
CA GLU A 111 9.65 3.95 -8.29
C GLU A 111 8.57 4.60 -9.16
N PHE A 112 8.67 5.92 -9.33
CA PHE A 112 7.66 6.73 -10.00
C PHE A 112 8.17 7.34 -11.31
N THR A 113 7.24 7.51 -12.24
CA THR A 113 7.42 8.32 -13.45
C THR A 113 7.34 9.82 -13.15
N PRO A 114 7.78 10.71 -14.06
CA PRO A 114 7.63 12.16 -13.89
C PRO A 114 6.18 12.63 -13.75
N SER A 115 5.19 11.87 -14.24
CA SER A 115 3.76 12.19 -14.06
C SER A 115 3.21 11.77 -12.70
N GLY A 116 4.02 11.13 -11.85
CA GLY A 116 3.64 10.70 -10.51
C GLY A 116 2.94 9.34 -10.45
N LEU A 117 2.87 8.60 -11.56
CA LEU A 117 2.39 7.20 -11.58
C LEU A 117 3.53 6.25 -11.21
N MET A 118 3.21 5.19 -10.46
CA MET A 118 4.19 4.20 -10.01
C MET A 118 4.50 3.18 -11.13
N ALA A 119 5.74 3.19 -11.61
CA ALA A 119 6.23 2.29 -12.66
C ALA A 119 6.71 0.94 -12.10
N ARG A 120 7.21 0.93 -10.86
CA ARG A 120 7.69 -0.28 -10.17
C ARG A 120 7.24 -0.33 -8.73
N ARG A 121 6.80 -1.50 -8.27
CA ARG A 121 6.47 -1.79 -6.87
C ARG A 121 7.07 -3.12 -6.45
N GLU A 122 7.89 -3.11 -5.41
CA GLU A 122 8.35 -4.35 -4.79
C GLU A 122 7.87 -4.40 -3.36
N ALA A 123 7.18 -5.47 -2.97
CA ALA A 123 6.67 -5.64 -1.63
C ALA A 123 7.03 -7.02 -1.07
N SER A 124 7.67 -7.02 0.10
CA SER A 124 7.91 -8.21 0.92
C SER A 124 7.04 -8.12 2.17
N ILE A 125 6.32 -9.19 2.48
CA ILE A 125 5.28 -9.20 3.52
C ILE A 125 5.36 -10.53 4.28
N ASN A 126 5.27 -10.45 5.61
CA ASN A 126 5.22 -11.58 6.52
C ASN A 126 3.96 -11.46 7.40
N ASP A 127 3.23 -12.56 7.54
CA ASP A 127 1.96 -12.60 8.27
C ASP A 127 2.18 -13.25 9.64
N VAL A 128 1.65 -12.63 10.68
CA VAL A 128 1.69 -13.14 12.05
C VAL A 128 0.25 -13.32 12.52
N PRO A 129 -0.15 -14.54 12.95
CA PRO A 129 -1.46 -14.73 13.55
C PRO A 129 -1.57 -13.93 14.85
N ILE A 130 -2.72 -13.31 15.07
CA ILE A 130 -3.04 -12.57 16.30
C ILE A 130 -4.43 -12.97 16.80
N ASP A 131 -4.68 -12.79 18.08
CA ASP A 131 -6.03 -12.80 18.62
C ASP A 131 -6.77 -11.50 18.25
N GLU A 132 -8.10 -11.57 18.16
CA GLU A 132 -8.90 -10.37 17.85
C GLU A 132 -8.68 -9.24 18.87
N SER A 133 -8.45 -9.58 20.14
CA SER A 133 -8.16 -8.61 21.21
C SER A 133 -6.82 -7.88 21.05
N GLU A 134 -5.91 -8.40 20.21
CA GLU A 134 -4.60 -7.79 19.97
C GLU A 134 -4.64 -6.75 18.84
N ARG A 135 -5.77 -6.60 18.14
CA ARG A 135 -5.95 -5.66 17.03
C ARG A 135 -5.67 -4.21 17.45
N ARG A 136 -5.16 -3.44 16.49
CA ARG A 136 -4.81 -2.02 16.64
C ARG A 136 -5.50 -1.15 15.61
N TYR A 137 -5.87 -1.72 14.46
CA TYR A 137 -6.34 -0.97 13.32
C TYR A 137 -7.80 -1.29 13.02
N PHE A 138 -8.62 -0.24 13.04
CA PHE A 138 -10.05 -0.32 12.82
C PHE A 138 -10.42 0.61 11.67
N GLY A 139 -10.41 0.07 10.45
CA GLY A 139 -10.72 0.81 9.23
C GLY A 139 -9.64 1.83 8.79
N PRO A 140 -10.01 2.77 7.91
CA PRO A 140 -9.11 3.82 7.42
C PRO A 140 -8.54 4.68 8.55
N ARG A 141 -7.31 5.17 8.39
CA ARG A 141 -6.67 6.06 9.37
C ARG A 141 -7.45 7.37 9.49
N PRO A 142 -7.93 7.76 10.68
CA PRO A 142 -8.61 9.03 10.88
C PRO A 142 -7.65 10.21 10.69
N ALA A 143 -8.19 11.38 10.37
CA ALA A 143 -7.38 12.58 10.14
C ALA A 143 -6.50 12.96 11.34
N SER A 144 -6.97 12.71 12.57
CA SER A 144 -6.24 12.96 13.82
C SER A 144 -5.01 12.09 14.02
N GLU A 145 -4.90 10.96 13.31
CA GLU A 145 -3.77 10.03 13.39
C GLU A 145 -2.78 10.20 12.22
N ARG A 146 -3.05 11.12 11.29
CA ARG A 146 -2.14 11.36 10.15
C ARG A 146 -0.80 11.89 10.62
N GLY A 147 0.27 11.37 10.02
CA GLY A 147 1.66 11.71 10.38
C GLY A 147 2.19 10.97 11.61
N GLN A 148 1.37 10.17 12.29
CA GLN A 148 1.87 9.29 13.35
C GLN A 148 2.54 8.06 12.73
N ASP A 149 3.72 7.72 13.26
CA ASP A 149 4.44 6.52 12.82
C ASP A 149 3.74 5.25 13.30
N ILE A 150 4.00 4.13 12.62
CA ILE A 150 3.49 2.82 13.03
C ILE A 150 4.34 2.27 14.19
N PRO A 151 3.71 1.76 15.27
CA PRO A 151 4.44 1.15 16.37
C PRO A 151 5.21 -0.08 15.88
N LEU A 152 6.40 -0.31 16.44
CA LEU A 152 7.23 -1.44 16.07
C LEU A 152 6.65 -2.77 16.55
N TRP A 153 6.15 -2.78 17.80
CA TRP A 153 5.54 -3.93 18.47
C TRP A 153 4.19 -3.59 19.05
#